data_AF-A0A9E2U6E5-F1
#
_entry.id   AF-A0A9E2U6E5-F1
#
_cell.length_a   1.000
_cell.length_b   1.000
_cell.length_c   1.000
_cell.angle_alpha   90.00
_cell.angle_beta   90.00
_cell.angle_gamma   90.00
#
_symmetry.space_group_name_H-M   'P 1'
#
loop_
_entity.id
_entity.type
_entity.pdbx_description
1 polymer ?
#
loop_
_entity_poly.entity_id
_entity_poly.type
_entity_poly.pdbx_seq_one_letter_code
_entity_poly.pdbx_strand_id
1 'polypeptide(L)'
;MRLLLIGFLATMIAGLAMAEDQPNSPDQQAGANGAEPPSGRVARISIKSGDVNIGTSDGWVDAVVNRPLAPGNGLRTGAQSRAEIDLGAQVIDLDHDTEVNLTRLDDAIVLVSVVKGRLGLTLRQADSGEKVAIEVSGVGVQLLQPGLYDVDAAAPRIAVFNGRARLLDSTDSSDIITGNMAVLGGSTEVITEPAARDQFVDWCQLRDSAGASTASAYHVSPYMTGSAELDAAGTWENTAEYGAVWFPQELPTNWAPYRDGHWNWITPWGWTWIEDHPWGFAPFHYGRWTFLGGRWAWVPGSFVARPVFAPAVVAFLGTPGVGLSVADSNVPAVGWFPLAPGETYWPAYTSDLDYVRKLNLGNVRDLETIRLQPDGKPPLEVFDEHFANRRFASVVPRPVFVSGGAVASSLLSLPEQRLENAPVLMGSPQIAPATHRVIVAANPAPRSAARAEWTSHIAALVARNASHAKALQAAFARLHDRVAVAQVRGAHLRAPAYAGSAPGRHTMVLRVAHSAKVSRR
;
A
#
# COMPACT_ATOMS: atom_id res chain seq x y z
N MET A 1 75.56 24.03 -24.65
CA MET A 1 76.45 25.11 -24.22
C MET A 1 75.70 26.43 -24.35
N ARG A 2 75.34 27.05 -23.21
CA ARG A 2 75.00 28.49 -23.01
C ARG A 2 73.72 29.01 -23.74
N LEU A 3 72.91 29.95 -23.25
CA LEU A 3 72.71 30.73 -22.00
C LEU A 3 71.33 31.44 -22.20
N LEU A 4 70.43 31.51 -21.20
CA LEU A 4 69.99 32.73 -20.46
C LEU A 4 69.35 33.86 -21.33
N LEU A 5 68.16 34.43 -21.05
CA LEU A 5 67.86 35.39 -19.96
C LEU A 5 66.34 35.77 -19.96
N ILE A 6 65.61 35.59 -18.84
CA ILE A 6 64.97 36.59 -17.92
C ILE A 6 63.72 37.38 -18.42
N GLY A 7 62.65 37.29 -17.61
CA GLY A 7 61.50 38.20 -17.61
C GLY A 7 60.53 37.93 -16.44
N PHE A 8 60.68 38.72 -15.37
CA PHE A 8 59.95 38.76 -14.09
C PHE A 8 58.42 38.94 -14.20
N LEU A 9 57.60 38.41 -13.27
CA LEU A 9 56.83 39.17 -12.25
C LEU A 9 55.72 38.34 -11.52
N ALA A 10 55.71 38.49 -10.18
CA ALA A 10 54.59 38.44 -9.21
C ALA A 10 53.96 37.10 -8.72
N THR A 11 54.30 36.84 -7.46
CA THR A 11 53.69 36.06 -6.36
C THR A 11 52.17 36.21 -6.14
N MET A 12 51.51 35.06 -5.88
CA MET A 12 50.59 34.81 -4.75
C MET A 12 50.18 33.31 -4.79
N ILE A 13 50.77 32.46 -3.94
CA ILE A 13 50.29 31.08 -3.70
C ILE A 13 49.85 31.00 -2.25
N ALA A 14 48.53 30.97 -2.05
CA ALA A 14 47.91 30.52 -0.81
C ALA A 14 47.83 28.99 -0.85
N GLY A 15 48.22 28.34 0.24
CA GLY A 15 48.36 26.89 0.34
C GLY A 15 47.03 26.14 0.15
N LEU A 16 47.04 25.15 -0.74
CA LEU A 16 46.11 24.03 -0.69
C LEU A 16 46.73 22.94 0.19
N ALA A 17 46.07 22.64 1.31
CA ALA A 17 46.30 21.40 2.05
C ALA A 17 45.86 20.22 1.17
N MET A 18 46.77 19.29 0.94
CA MET A 18 46.48 18.00 0.33
C MET A 18 45.68 17.17 1.34
N ALA A 19 44.40 16.94 1.07
CA ALA A 19 43.61 15.95 1.78
C ALA A 19 43.95 14.57 1.20
N GLU A 20 44.57 13.74 2.01
CA GLU A 20 44.92 12.36 1.74
C GLU A 20 43.61 11.53 1.76
N ASP A 21 43.20 11.07 0.58
CA ASP A 21 41.97 10.29 0.37
C ASP A 21 42.19 8.85 0.89
N GLN A 22 41.87 8.62 2.16
CA GLN A 22 41.76 7.27 2.71
C GLN A 22 40.44 6.64 2.24
N PRO A 23 40.47 5.47 1.56
CA PRO A 23 39.26 4.77 1.19
C PRO A 23 38.56 4.25 2.46
N ASN A 24 37.38 4.82 2.75
CA ASN A 24 36.51 4.33 3.82
C ASN A 24 36.17 2.85 3.59
N SER A 25 36.58 2.00 4.52
CA SER A 25 36.21 0.58 4.60
C SER A 25 34.68 0.41 4.72
N PRO A 26 34.03 -0.55 4.02
CA PRO A 26 32.58 -0.73 4.02
C PRO A 26 31.95 -1.35 5.30
N ASP A 27 32.60 -1.26 6.45
CA ASP A 27 32.12 -1.89 7.71
C ASP A 27 31.30 -0.95 8.59
N GLN A 28 30.46 -0.10 8.00
CA GLN A 28 29.37 0.57 8.73
C GLN A 28 28.05 -0.19 8.51
N GLN A 29 27.89 -1.21 9.35
CA GLN A 29 26.64 -1.72 9.90
C GLN A 29 25.36 -1.04 9.38
N ALA A 30 24.71 -1.65 8.38
CA ALA A 30 23.26 -1.57 8.22
C ALA A 30 22.60 -2.37 9.35
N GLY A 31 22.74 -1.86 10.58
CA GLY A 31 21.96 -2.32 11.72
C GLY A 31 20.63 -1.59 11.70
N ALA A 32 19.56 -2.30 11.35
CA ALA A 32 18.17 -1.85 11.49
C ALA A 32 17.78 -1.71 12.97
N ASN A 33 18.42 -0.79 13.70
CA ASN A 33 18.03 -0.41 15.05
C ASN A 33 17.56 1.06 15.01
N GLY A 34 16.25 1.26 14.87
CA GLY A 34 15.59 2.55 15.11
C GLY A 34 14.86 3.22 13.93
N ALA A 35 14.80 2.61 12.75
CA ALA A 35 13.96 3.11 11.66
C ALA A 35 12.51 2.66 11.85
N GLU A 36 11.54 3.58 11.71
CA GLU A 36 10.12 3.25 11.70
C GLU A 36 9.83 2.23 10.58
N PRO A 37 9.07 1.15 10.84
CA PRO A 37 8.73 0.20 9.79
C PRO A 37 8.00 0.91 8.64
N PRO A 38 8.15 0.41 7.41
CA PRO A 38 7.44 0.99 6.28
C PRO A 38 5.93 0.86 6.47
N SER A 39 5.16 1.61 5.69
CA SER A 39 3.72 1.40 5.66
C SER A 39 3.41 -0.04 5.29
N GLY A 40 2.52 -0.68 6.05
CA GLY A 40 2.01 -2.00 5.72
C GLY A 40 1.07 -2.00 4.51
N ARG A 41 0.70 -0.82 4.02
CA ARG A 41 -0.21 -0.65 2.90
C ARG A 41 0.55 -0.27 1.63
N VAL A 42 0.10 -0.84 0.51
CA VAL A 42 0.70 -0.61 -0.80
C VAL A 42 -0.40 -0.48 -1.85
N ALA A 43 -0.18 0.37 -2.84
CA ALA A 43 -1.00 0.37 -4.06
C ALA A 43 -0.26 -0.38 -5.16
N ARG A 44 -0.91 -0.64 -6.29
CA ARG A 44 -0.25 -1.20 -7.47
C ARG A 44 -0.76 -0.53 -8.73
N ILE A 45 0.00 -0.65 -9.80
CA ILE A 45 -0.47 -0.35 -11.15
C ILE A 45 -1.22 -1.58 -11.67
N SER A 46 -2.55 -1.53 -11.73
CA SER A 46 -3.38 -2.65 -12.20
C SER A 46 -3.60 -2.59 -13.72
N ILE A 47 -3.63 -1.39 -14.30
CA ILE A 47 -3.73 -1.19 -15.74
C ILE A 47 -2.72 -0.18 -16.21
N LYS A 48 -2.18 -0.46 -17.41
CA LYS A 48 -1.42 0.45 -18.22
C LYS A 48 -1.95 0.42 -19.66
N SER A 49 -2.31 1.58 -20.20
CA SER A 49 -2.62 1.77 -21.61
C SER A 49 -1.89 3.01 -22.13
N GLY A 50 -1.07 2.86 -23.17
CA GLY A 50 -0.26 3.95 -23.71
C GLY A 50 1.00 4.22 -22.89
N ASP A 51 1.44 5.49 -22.90
CA ASP A 51 2.61 5.95 -22.15
C ASP A 51 2.22 6.23 -20.71
N VAL A 52 2.73 5.38 -19.80
CA VAL A 52 2.52 5.51 -18.37
C VAL A 52 3.87 5.41 -17.71
N ASN A 53 4.20 6.40 -16.88
CA ASN A 53 5.46 6.42 -16.17
C ASN A 53 5.22 6.49 -14.67
N ILE A 54 6.06 5.77 -13.93
CA ILE A 54 6.17 5.84 -12.48
C ILE A 54 7.42 6.64 -12.15
N GLY A 55 7.37 7.48 -11.11
CA GLY A 55 8.49 8.32 -10.76
C GLY A 55 8.45 8.83 -9.34
N THR A 56 9.52 9.53 -8.98
CA THR A 56 9.62 10.37 -7.79
C THR A 56 10.06 11.77 -8.21
N SER A 57 10.49 12.63 -7.28
CA SER A 57 11.09 13.93 -7.60
C SER A 57 12.31 13.82 -8.50
N ASP A 58 12.99 12.67 -8.50
CA ASP A 58 14.35 12.53 -9.04
C ASP A 58 14.38 11.91 -10.44
N GLY A 59 13.22 11.44 -10.94
CA GLY A 59 13.11 10.86 -12.28
C GLY A 59 11.83 10.09 -12.51
N TRP A 60 11.54 9.85 -13.80
CA TRP A 60 10.41 9.06 -14.28
C TRP A 60 10.94 7.91 -15.14
N VAL A 61 10.35 6.74 -14.99
CA VAL A 61 10.63 5.57 -15.81
C VAL A 61 9.35 4.90 -16.26
N ASP A 62 9.43 4.07 -17.29
CA ASP A 62 8.27 3.31 -17.79
C ASP A 62 7.65 2.47 -16.67
N ALA A 63 6.33 2.55 -16.56
CA ALA A 63 5.57 1.76 -15.61
C ALA A 63 5.31 0.35 -16.15
N VAL A 64 5.24 -0.62 -15.23
CA VAL A 64 4.82 -1.99 -15.51
C VAL A 64 3.61 -2.34 -14.64
N VAL A 65 2.73 -3.21 -15.15
CA VAL A 65 1.61 -3.75 -14.38
C VAL A 65 2.17 -4.52 -13.16
N ASN A 66 1.39 -4.58 -12.09
CA ASN A 66 1.76 -5.13 -10.78
C ASN A 66 2.93 -4.45 -10.08
N ARG A 67 3.48 -3.34 -10.61
CA ARG A 67 4.47 -2.56 -9.89
C ARG A 67 3.86 -2.03 -8.59
N PRO A 68 4.42 -2.36 -7.41
CA PRO A 68 3.97 -1.78 -6.15
C PRO A 68 4.23 -0.27 -6.12
N LEU A 69 3.35 0.49 -5.49
CA LEU A 69 3.42 1.93 -5.31
C LEU A 69 3.39 2.24 -3.81
N ALA A 70 4.47 2.86 -3.33
CA ALA A 70 4.65 3.32 -1.96
C ALA A 70 4.27 4.81 -1.81
N PRO A 71 4.07 5.30 -0.57
CA PRO A 71 4.13 6.73 -0.30
C PRO A 71 5.36 7.39 -0.95
N GLY A 72 5.16 8.55 -1.55
CA GLY A 72 6.20 9.29 -2.27
C GLY A 72 6.31 8.93 -3.76
N ASN A 73 5.63 7.90 -4.25
CA ASN A 73 5.57 7.61 -5.68
C ASN A 73 4.55 8.50 -6.40
N GLY A 74 4.91 8.92 -7.61
CA GLY A 74 4.03 9.53 -8.59
C GLY A 74 3.74 8.58 -9.74
N LEU A 75 2.56 8.74 -10.32
CA LEU A 75 2.16 8.07 -11.56
C LEU A 75 1.66 9.12 -12.53
N ARG A 76 2.09 9.03 -13.79
CA ARG A 76 1.62 9.92 -14.85
C ARG A 76 1.24 9.16 -16.12
N THR A 77 0.28 9.71 -16.83
CA THR A 77 -0.17 9.29 -18.15
C THR A 77 0.22 10.34 -19.19
N GLY A 78 0.62 9.90 -20.38
CA GLY A 78 0.82 10.76 -21.53
C GLY A 78 -0.49 11.08 -22.27
N ALA A 79 -0.35 11.64 -23.46
CA ALA A 79 -1.47 11.81 -24.39
C ALA A 79 -2.05 10.43 -24.77
N GLN A 80 -3.37 10.35 -24.94
CA GLN A 80 -4.08 9.12 -25.35
C GLN A 80 -3.77 7.89 -24.47
N SER A 81 -3.46 8.12 -23.19
CA SER A 81 -3.04 7.09 -22.25
C SER A 81 -3.99 7.02 -21.06
N ARG A 82 -4.07 5.85 -20.43
CA ARG A 82 -4.85 5.61 -19.20
C ARG A 82 -4.07 4.69 -18.27
N ALA A 83 -4.28 4.85 -16.97
CA ALA A 83 -3.74 3.95 -15.96
C ALA A 83 -4.76 3.74 -14.83
N GLU A 84 -4.65 2.62 -14.15
CA GLU A 84 -5.47 2.32 -12.95
C GLU A 84 -4.50 1.99 -11.81
N ILE A 85 -4.73 2.62 -10.65
CA ILE A 85 -4.09 2.33 -9.39
C ILE A 85 -5.07 1.58 -8.52
N ASP A 86 -4.72 0.36 -8.12
CA ASP A 86 -5.50 -0.47 -7.20
C ASP A 86 -4.89 -0.42 -5.79
N LEU A 87 -5.75 -0.17 -4.80
CA LEU A 87 -5.45 -0.11 -3.37
C LEU A 87 -6.45 -0.97 -2.56
N GLY A 88 -7.01 -2.00 -3.19
CA GLY A 88 -8.05 -2.87 -2.65
C GLY A 88 -9.40 -2.15 -2.58
N ALA A 89 -9.66 -1.46 -1.47
CA ALA A 89 -10.92 -0.78 -1.21
C ALA A 89 -11.06 0.54 -1.99
N GLN A 90 -9.99 1.02 -2.60
CA GLN A 90 -9.98 2.17 -3.49
C GLN A 90 -9.37 1.82 -4.84
N VAL A 91 -9.97 2.33 -5.90
CA VAL A 91 -9.42 2.30 -7.25
C VAL A 91 -9.34 3.73 -7.74
N ILE A 92 -8.19 4.10 -8.31
CA ILE A 92 -7.92 5.43 -8.85
C ILE A 92 -7.59 5.28 -10.33
N ASP A 93 -8.45 5.85 -11.15
CA ASP A 93 -8.40 5.83 -12.60
C ASP A 93 -7.82 7.15 -13.10
N LEU A 94 -6.75 7.10 -13.90
CA LEU A 94 -6.14 8.28 -14.49
C LEU A 94 -6.60 8.47 -15.93
N ASP A 95 -7.05 9.68 -16.26
CA ASP A 95 -7.27 10.09 -17.64
C ASP A 95 -5.95 10.38 -18.36
N HIS A 96 -6.00 10.77 -19.62
CA HIS A 96 -4.84 11.28 -20.36
C HIS A 96 -4.21 12.50 -19.67
N ASP A 97 -2.92 12.73 -19.93
CA ASP A 97 -2.16 13.90 -19.45
C ASP A 97 -2.27 14.19 -17.94
N THR A 98 -2.46 13.13 -17.14
CA THR A 98 -2.71 13.19 -15.71
C THR A 98 -1.46 12.84 -14.93
N GLU A 99 -1.19 13.57 -13.85
CA GLU A 99 -0.13 13.23 -12.90
C GLU A 99 -0.70 13.28 -11.48
N VAL A 100 -0.48 12.20 -10.73
CA VAL A 100 -0.86 12.09 -9.32
C VAL A 100 0.35 11.70 -8.48
N ASN A 101 0.31 12.04 -7.19
CA ASN A 101 1.28 11.55 -6.21
C ASN A 101 0.56 10.88 -5.05
N LEU A 102 1.05 9.72 -4.64
CA LEU A 102 0.62 9.03 -3.43
C LEU A 102 1.38 9.63 -2.26
N THR A 103 0.80 10.63 -1.62
CA THR A 103 1.49 11.34 -0.53
C THR A 103 1.50 10.51 0.75
N ARG A 104 0.34 9.97 1.11
CA ARG A 104 0.18 9.13 2.30
C ARG A 104 -0.59 7.89 1.93
N LEU A 105 -0.08 6.78 2.40
CA LEU A 105 -0.67 5.48 2.23
C LEU A 105 -0.43 4.69 3.49
N ASP A 106 -1.36 4.76 4.43
CA ASP A 106 -1.33 3.97 5.66
C ASP A 106 -2.77 3.55 6.04
N ASP A 107 -2.93 2.88 7.18
CA ASP A 107 -4.23 2.38 7.64
C ASP A 107 -5.17 3.51 8.07
N ALA A 108 -4.64 4.67 8.46
CA ALA A 108 -5.43 5.79 8.95
C ALA A 108 -5.72 6.81 7.85
N ILE A 109 -4.77 7.04 6.92
CA ILE A 109 -4.84 8.09 5.91
C ILE A 109 -4.38 7.55 4.54
N VAL A 110 -5.25 7.73 3.56
CA VAL A 110 -4.91 7.70 2.14
C VAL A 110 -5.00 9.14 1.63
N LEU A 111 -3.90 9.70 1.15
CA LEU A 111 -3.86 11.04 0.56
C LEU A 111 -3.22 10.99 -0.81
N VAL A 112 -4.00 11.37 -1.83
CA VAL A 112 -3.55 11.48 -3.21
C VAL A 112 -3.55 12.94 -3.65
N SER A 113 -2.43 13.45 -4.16
CA SER A 113 -2.32 14.81 -4.70
C SER A 113 -2.40 14.77 -6.22
N VAL A 114 -3.38 15.47 -6.79
CA VAL A 114 -3.54 15.66 -8.23
C VAL A 114 -2.68 16.85 -8.65
N VAL A 115 -1.65 16.59 -9.45
CA VAL A 115 -0.74 17.63 -9.94
C VAL A 115 -1.33 18.31 -11.17
N LYS A 116 -1.87 17.51 -12.09
CA LYS A 116 -2.53 17.96 -13.32
C LYS A 116 -3.43 16.86 -13.87
N GLY A 117 -4.30 17.22 -14.81
CA GLY A 117 -5.20 16.30 -15.49
C GLY A 117 -6.40 15.94 -14.61
N ARG A 118 -6.91 14.73 -14.77
CA ARG A 118 -8.18 14.29 -14.23
C ARG A 118 -8.11 12.85 -13.75
N LEU A 119 -8.72 12.57 -12.61
CA LEU A 119 -8.85 11.22 -12.08
C LEU A 119 -10.29 10.88 -11.69
N GLY A 120 -10.63 9.61 -11.82
CA GLY A 120 -11.76 8.99 -11.16
C GLY A 120 -11.28 8.27 -9.92
N LEU A 121 -12.03 8.33 -8.82
CA LEU A 121 -11.78 7.54 -7.63
C LEU A 121 -13.04 6.79 -7.23
N THR A 122 -12.96 5.46 -7.27
CA THR A 122 -13.98 4.58 -6.73
C THR A 122 -13.61 4.17 -5.32
N LEU A 123 -14.40 4.62 -4.34
CA LEU A 123 -14.30 4.21 -2.95
C LEU A 123 -15.31 3.09 -2.71
N ARG A 124 -14.87 1.85 -2.62
CA ARG A 124 -15.75 0.69 -2.40
C ARG A 124 -16.16 0.54 -0.95
N GLN A 125 -15.23 0.86 -0.04
CA GLN A 125 -15.44 0.79 1.39
C GLN A 125 -14.83 1.98 2.12
N ALA A 126 -15.55 2.49 3.12
CA ALA A 126 -15.08 3.53 4.02
C ALA A 126 -15.09 2.98 5.45
N ASP A 127 -13.93 2.59 5.96
CA ASP A 127 -13.78 2.24 7.37
C ASP A 127 -13.85 3.51 8.23
N SER A 128 -14.54 3.44 9.35
CA SER A 128 -14.64 4.53 10.33
C SER A 128 -13.28 5.09 10.77
N GLY A 129 -12.25 4.24 10.84
CA GLY A 129 -10.88 4.61 11.24
C GLY A 129 -10.02 5.17 10.11
N GLU A 130 -10.39 4.96 8.85
CA GLU A 130 -9.63 5.33 7.67
C GLU A 130 -10.19 6.59 7.03
N LYS A 131 -9.31 7.53 6.68
CA LYS A 131 -9.67 8.75 5.96
C LYS A 131 -9.06 8.71 4.56
N VAL A 132 -9.90 8.81 3.55
CA VAL A 132 -9.47 8.94 2.16
C VAL A 132 -9.64 10.39 1.74
N ALA A 133 -8.56 11.00 1.25
CA ALA A 133 -8.54 12.39 0.86
C ALA A 133 -7.79 12.61 -0.45
N ILE A 134 -8.22 13.64 -1.17
CA ILE A 134 -7.63 14.11 -2.42
C ILE A 134 -7.19 15.56 -2.23
N GLU A 135 -5.99 15.89 -2.65
CA GLU A 135 -5.52 17.27 -2.76
C GLU A 135 -5.55 17.67 -4.24
N VAL A 136 -6.32 18.69 -4.59
CA VAL A 136 -6.41 19.21 -5.97
C VAL A 136 -6.33 20.73 -5.93
N SER A 137 -5.40 21.32 -6.70
CA SER A 137 -5.21 22.78 -6.78
C SER A 137 -5.07 23.47 -5.41
N GLY A 138 -4.44 22.79 -4.45
CA GLY A 138 -4.28 23.29 -3.08
C GLY A 138 -5.53 23.17 -2.21
N VAL A 139 -6.60 22.51 -2.66
CA VAL A 139 -7.78 22.24 -1.83
C VAL A 139 -7.77 20.78 -1.40
N GLY A 140 -7.94 20.53 -0.11
CA GLY A 140 -8.13 19.18 0.42
C GLY A 140 -9.61 18.77 0.33
N VAL A 141 -9.86 17.55 -0.10
CA VAL A 141 -11.21 16.98 -0.16
C VAL A 141 -11.21 15.61 0.50
N GLN A 142 -12.04 15.43 1.51
CA GLN A 142 -12.22 14.15 2.20
C GLN A 142 -13.42 13.40 1.64
N LEU A 143 -13.23 12.13 1.30
CA LEU A 143 -14.30 11.24 0.88
C LEU A 143 -14.91 10.57 2.12
N LEU A 144 -16.23 10.73 2.30
CA LEU A 144 -16.92 10.33 3.53
C LEU A 144 -17.74 9.04 3.38
N GLN A 145 -18.09 8.66 2.16
CA GLN A 145 -18.94 7.50 1.89
C GLN A 145 -18.44 6.73 0.67
N PRO A 146 -18.69 5.41 0.57
CA PRO A 146 -18.48 4.68 -0.67
C PRO A 146 -19.17 5.35 -1.86
N GLY A 147 -18.51 5.36 -3.01
CA GLY A 147 -19.02 6.03 -4.19
C GLY A 147 -17.98 6.29 -5.26
N LEU A 148 -18.43 6.95 -6.33
CA LEU A 148 -17.60 7.35 -7.48
C LEU A 148 -17.44 8.86 -7.46
N TYR A 149 -16.18 9.28 -7.47
CA TYR A 149 -15.75 10.67 -7.40
C TYR A 149 -14.92 11.01 -8.65
N ASP A 150 -15.16 12.15 -9.25
CA ASP A 150 -14.37 12.67 -10.38
C ASP A 150 -13.68 13.96 -9.96
N VAL A 151 -12.37 14.04 -10.18
CA VAL A 151 -11.55 15.19 -9.77
C VAL A 151 -10.74 15.67 -10.96
N ASP A 152 -10.89 16.94 -11.31
CA ASP A 152 -10.20 17.59 -12.43
C ASP A 152 -9.36 18.74 -11.88
N ALA A 153 -8.07 18.79 -12.23
CA ALA A 153 -7.15 19.85 -11.84
C ALA A 153 -7.00 20.95 -12.91
N ALA A 154 -7.37 20.68 -14.17
CA ALA A 154 -7.31 21.64 -15.26
C ALA A 154 -8.46 22.65 -15.19
N ALA A 155 -9.66 22.17 -14.85
CA ALA A 155 -10.78 22.98 -14.39
C ALA A 155 -11.09 22.54 -12.95
N PRO A 156 -10.37 23.08 -11.95
CA PRO A 156 -10.37 22.59 -10.57
C PRO A 156 -11.77 22.31 -10.06
N ARG A 157 -12.13 21.03 -9.93
CA ARG A 157 -13.46 20.61 -9.46
C ARG A 157 -13.44 19.22 -8.86
N ILE A 158 -14.47 18.93 -8.07
CA ILE A 158 -14.80 17.58 -7.65
C ILE A 158 -16.30 17.31 -7.85
N ALA A 159 -16.63 16.25 -8.58
CA ALA A 159 -17.99 15.76 -8.77
C ALA A 159 -18.23 14.49 -7.97
N VAL A 160 -19.40 14.38 -7.35
CA VAL A 160 -19.83 13.24 -6.53
C VAL A 160 -20.99 12.54 -7.23
N PHE A 161 -20.72 11.43 -7.91
CA PHE A 161 -21.77 10.65 -8.59
C PHE A 161 -22.52 9.73 -7.63
N ASN A 162 -21.80 9.16 -6.67
CA ASN A 162 -22.35 8.41 -5.55
C ASN A 162 -21.57 8.77 -4.28
N GLY A 163 -22.22 8.74 -3.13
CA GLY A 163 -21.58 9.02 -1.83
C GLY A 163 -21.61 10.49 -1.44
N ARG A 164 -20.57 10.92 -0.72
CA ARG A 164 -20.48 12.25 -0.11
C ARG A 164 -19.01 12.60 0.11
N ALA A 165 -18.64 13.80 -0.28
CA ALA A 165 -17.32 14.38 -0.02
C ALA A 165 -17.45 15.62 0.86
N ARG A 166 -16.34 16.05 1.46
CA ARG A 166 -16.22 17.24 2.28
C ARG A 166 -14.98 18.01 1.88
N LEU A 167 -15.15 19.30 1.59
CA LEU A 167 -14.05 20.22 1.40
C LEU A 167 -13.40 20.51 2.77
N LEU A 168 -12.07 20.46 2.78
CA LEU A 168 -11.23 20.72 3.93
C LEU A 168 -10.64 22.12 3.77
N ASP A 169 -11.17 23.07 4.52
CA ASP A 169 -10.63 24.42 4.64
C ASP A 169 -10.23 24.70 6.10
N SER A 170 -9.70 25.90 6.36
CA SER A 170 -9.24 26.29 7.70
C SER A 170 -10.36 26.86 8.59
N THR A 171 -11.56 27.11 8.06
CA THR A 171 -12.60 27.89 8.76
C THR A 171 -14.03 27.33 8.66
N ASP A 172 -14.46 26.77 7.52
CA ASP A 172 -15.81 26.24 7.25
C ASP A 172 -15.83 25.03 6.28
N SER A 173 -16.01 23.82 6.83
CA SER A 173 -16.12 22.62 6.00
C SER A 173 -17.46 22.56 5.26
N SER A 174 -17.43 22.39 3.94
CA SER A 174 -18.63 22.26 3.11
C SER A 174 -18.75 20.85 2.51
N ASP A 175 -19.96 20.28 2.54
CA ASP A 175 -20.21 18.96 1.99
C ASP A 175 -20.71 19.01 0.55
N ILE A 176 -20.21 18.08 -0.25
CA ILE A 176 -20.64 17.83 -1.62
C ILE A 176 -21.38 16.50 -1.59
N ILE A 177 -22.68 16.55 -1.86
CA ILE A 177 -23.55 15.38 -1.84
C ILE A 177 -23.69 14.77 -3.23
N THR A 178 -24.17 13.53 -3.28
CA THR A 178 -24.50 12.81 -4.51
C THR A 178 -25.27 13.66 -5.52
N GLY A 179 -24.85 13.60 -6.78
CA GLY A 179 -25.45 14.32 -7.90
C GLY A 179 -24.93 15.75 -8.06
N ASN A 180 -24.03 16.22 -7.19
CA ASN A 180 -23.47 17.56 -7.26
C ASN A 180 -21.96 17.55 -7.48
N MET A 181 -21.46 18.68 -7.94
CA MET A 181 -20.07 19.01 -8.16
C MET A 181 -19.76 20.34 -7.50
N ALA A 182 -18.56 20.46 -6.94
CA ALA A 182 -17.99 21.71 -6.48
C ALA A 182 -16.89 22.17 -7.44
N VAL A 183 -17.03 23.38 -7.97
CA VAL A 183 -15.94 24.08 -8.69
C VAL A 183 -15.08 24.81 -7.67
N LEU A 184 -13.76 24.64 -7.77
CA LEU A 184 -12.77 25.14 -6.85
C LEU A 184 -12.13 26.41 -7.42
N GLY A 185 -12.58 27.58 -6.95
CA GLY A 185 -12.03 28.88 -7.36
C GLY A 185 -10.69 29.21 -6.67
N GLY A 186 -9.93 30.13 -7.27
CA GLY A 186 -8.68 30.66 -6.69
C GLY A 186 -8.87 31.54 -5.44
N SER A 187 -10.12 31.94 -5.16
CA SER A 187 -10.60 32.37 -3.84
C SER A 187 -11.59 31.31 -3.36
N THR A 188 -11.72 31.13 -2.05
CA THR A 188 -12.54 30.14 -1.28
C THR A 188 -14.03 30.02 -1.63
N GLU A 189 -14.47 30.53 -2.77
CA GLU A 189 -15.79 30.38 -3.32
C GLU A 189 -15.96 28.98 -3.93
N VAL A 190 -16.93 28.26 -3.39
CA VAL A 190 -17.34 26.93 -3.83
C VAL A 190 -18.68 27.08 -4.53
N ILE A 191 -18.69 26.91 -5.84
CA ILE A 191 -19.94 26.89 -6.60
C ILE A 191 -20.39 25.44 -6.72
N THR A 192 -21.60 25.15 -6.24
CA THR A 192 -22.20 23.82 -6.35
C THR A 192 -23.10 23.74 -7.57
N GLU A 193 -22.83 22.80 -8.46
CA GLU A 193 -23.56 22.56 -9.71
C GLU A 193 -23.97 21.08 -9.83
N PRO A 194 -24.97 20.71 -10.65
CA PRO A 194 -25.26 19.32 -10.93
C PRO A 194 -24.07 18.61 -11.60
N ALA A 195 -23.73 17.41 -11.12
CA ALA A 195 -22.71 16.57 -11.74
C ALA A 195 -23.23 15.93 -13.03
N ALA A 196 -22.45 16.03 -14.10
CA ALA A 196 -22.75 15.41 -15.39
C ALA A 196 -21.73 14.32 -15.71
N ARG A 197 -22.22 13.18 -16.21
CA ARG A 197 -21.35 12.08 -16.67
C ARG A 197 -20.84 12.36 -18.06
N ASP A 198 -19.63 11.91 -18.32
CA ASP A 198 -19.02 11.86 -19.64
C ASP A 198 -18.35 10.51 -19.88
N GLN A 199 -17.68 10.39 -21.03
CA GLN A 199 -17.02 9.16 -21.46
C GLN A 199 -15.96 8.66 -20.48
N PHE A 200 -15.28 9.57 -19.75
CA PHE A 200 -14.28 9.16 -18.78
C PHE A 200 -14.94 8.55 -17.54
N VAL A 201 -15.97 9.22 -17.01
CA VAL A 201 -16.72 8.71 -15.85
C VAL A 201 -17.39 7.38 -16.18
N ASP A 202 -17.93 7.23 -17.39
CA ASP A 202 -18.52 5.98 -17.88
C ASP A 202 -17.48 4.86 -17.98
N TRP A 203 -16.26 5.18 -18.43
CA TRP A 203 -15.15 4.24 -18.44
C TRP A 203 -14.76 3.78 -17.03
N CYS A 204 -14.63 4.69 -16.06
CA CYS A 204 -14.33 4.34 -14.67
C CYS A 204 -15.40 3.42 -14.06
N GLN A 205 -16.69 3.70 -14.31
CA GLN A 205 -17.75 2.86 -13.76
C GLN A 205 -17.77 1.46 -14.40
N LEU A 206 -17.56 1.36 -15.72
CA LEU A 206 -17.51 0.07 -16.41
C LEU A 206 -16.35 -0.78 -15.87
N ARG A 207 -15.20 -0.15 -15.64
CA ARG A 207 -14.01 -0.76 -15.05
C ARG A 207 -14.26 -1.29 -13.65
N ASP A 208 -14.79 -0.45 -12.76
CA ASP A 208 -15.08 -0.88 -11.40
C ASP A 208 -16.12 -2.02 -11.36
N SER A 209 -17.14 -1.94 -12.21
CA SER A 209 -18.17 -3.01 -12.30
C SER A 209 -17.58 -4.33 -12.79
N ALA A 210 -16.59 -4.30 -13.69
CA ALA A 210 -15.88 -5.50 -14.14
C ALA A 210 -14.94 -6.07 -13.06
N GLY A 211 -14.42 -5.22 -12.17
CA GLY A 211 -13.56 -5.60 -11.04
C GLY A 211 -14.31 -5.89 -9.74
N ALA A 212 -15.63 -5.70 -9.68
CA ALA A 212 -16.47 -5.97 -8.53
C ALA A 212 -16.60 -7.50 -8.33
N SER A 213 -15.61 -8.09 -7.66
CA SER A 213 -15.55 -9.52 -7.35
C SER A 213 -16.61 -9.91 -6.32
N THR A 214 -17.27 -11.04 -6.54
CA THR A 214 -18.23 -11.59 -5.57
C THR A 214 -17.65 -12.77 -4.82
N ALA A 215 -16.86 -13.63 -5.45
CA ALA A 215 -16.30 -14.82 -4.80
C ALA A 215 -15.08 -14.46 -3.94
N SER A 216 -14.10 -13.73 -4.50
CA SER A 216 -12.91 -13.30 -3.74
C SER A 216 -13.27 -12.46 -2.51
N ALA A 217 -14.34 -11.65 -2.57
CA ALA A 217 -14.82 -10.87 -1.44
C ALA A 217 -15.27 -11.71 -0.22
N TYR A 218 -15.56 -13.01 -0.40
CA TYR A 218 -15.85 -13.94 0.70
C TYR A 218 -14.60 -14.58 1.31
N HIS A 219 -13.46 -14.54 0.60
CA HIS A 219 -12.26 -15.29 0.96
C HIS A 219 -11.13 -14.38 1.45
N VAL A 220 -11.03 -13.16 0.90
CA VAL A 220 -9.97 -12.20 1.22
C VAL A 220 -10.54 -10.86 1.64
N SER A 221 -9.72 -10.07 2.33
CA SER A 221 -10.11 -8.73 2.73
C SER A 221 -10.31 -7.83 1.50
N PRO A 222 -11.35 -6.97 1.48
CA PRO A 222 -11.49 -5.92 0.48
C PRO A 222 -10.33 -4.91 0.49
N TYR A 223 -9.52 -4.88 1.55
CA TYR A 223 -8.29 -4.07 1.64
C TYR A 223 -7.05 -4.77 1.07
N MET A 224 -7.16 -6.01 0.62
CA MET A 224 -6.07 -6.73 -0.03
C MET A 224 -5.92 -6.23 -1.48
N THR A 225 -4.89 -5.42 -1.71
CA THR A 225 -4.50 -4.95 -3.04
C THR A 225 -4.28 -6.13 -3.99
N GLY A 226 -4.82 -6.05 -5.21
CA GLY A 226 -4.60 -7.08 -6.24
C GLY A 226 -5.49 -8.31 -6.17
N SER A 227 -6.59 -8.24 -5.41
CA SER A 227 -7.55 -9.35 -5.29
C SER A 227 -8.65 -9.34 -6.36
N ALA A 228 -8.81 -8.25 -7.11
CA ALA A 228 -9.94 -8.05 -8.03
C ALA A 228 -9.94 -9.03 -9.21
N GLU A 229 -8.78 -9.41 -9.73
CA GLU A 229 -8.62 -10.28 -10.91
C GLU A 229 -8.70 -11.77 -10.60
N LEU A 230 -8.69 -12.17 -9.32
CA LEU A 230 -8.62 -13.58 -8.92
C LEU A 230 -9.84 -14.39 -9.41
N ASP A 231 -11.04 -13.81 -9.37
CA ASP A 231 -12.28 -14.48 -9.81
C ASP A 231 -12.30 -14.74 -11.32
N ALA A 232 -11.59 -13.92 -12.10
CA ALA A 232 -11.50 -14.06 -13.55
C ALA A 232 -10.36 -15.00 -13.98
N ALA A 233 -9.33 -15.16 -13.15
CA ALA A 233 -8.11 -15.89 -13.50
C ALA A 233 -7.99 -17.27 -12.84
N GLY A 234 -8.92 -17.65 -11.97
CA GLY A 234 -8.85 -18.91 -11.26
C GLY A 234 -10.11 -19.28 -10.50
N THR A 235 -10.01 -20.32 -9.69
CA THR A 235 -11.15 -20.87 -8.96
C THR A 235 -10.85 -21.08 -7.49
N TRP A 236 -11.80 -20.69 -6.66
CA TRP A 236 -11.80 -20.97 -5.23
C TRP A 236 -12.35 -22.36 -4.92
N GLU A 237 -11.64 -23.11 -4.09
CA GLU A 237 -12.05 -24.42 -3.60
C GLU A 237 -11.80 -24.50 -2.10
N ASN A 238 -12.66 -25.24 -1.38
CA ASN A 238 -12.45 -25.50 0.04
C ASN A 238 -11.73 -26.84 0.25
N THR A 239 -10.66 -26.81 1.03
CA THR A 239 -9.90 -27.98 1.46
C THR A 239 -10.08 -28.20 2.96
N ALA A 240 -9.96 -29.45 3.41
CA ALA A 240 -10.03 -29.77 4.83
C ALA A 240 -8.85 -29.16 5.62
N GLU A 241 -7.70 -29.00 4.97
CA GLU A 241 -6.45 -28.55 5.61
C GLU A 241 -6.36 -27.02 5.71
N TYR A 242 -6.75 -26.29 4.66
CA TYR A 242 -6.53 -24.85 4.57
C TYR A 242 -7.82 -24.01 4.46
N GLY A 243 -8.99 -24.65 4.38
CA GLY A 243 -10.22 -23.94 4.03
C GLY A 243 -10.16 -23.45 2.58
N ALA A 244 -10.51 -22.19 2.35
CA ALA A 244 -10.54 -21.61 1.01
C ALA A 244 -9.13 -21.45 0.43
N VAL A 245 -8.89 -22.11 -0.71
CA VAL A 245 -7.67 -21.99 -1.51
C VAL A 245 -8.06 -21.59 -2.93
N TRP A 246 -7.17 -20.87 -3.61
CA TRP A 246 -7.37 -20.41 -4.97
C TRP A 246 -6.42 -21.11 -5.92
N PHE A 247 -6.95 -21.65 -7.01
CA PHE A 247 -6.16 -22.29 -8.05
C PHE A 247 -6.14 -21.40 -9.30
N PRO A 248 -4.97 -20.92 -9.75
CA PRO A 248 -4.87 -20.25 -11.03
C PRO A 248 -5.21 -21.22 -12.17
N GLN A 249 -5.77 -20.68 -13.25
CA GLN A 249 -6.12 -21.43 -14.45
C GLN A 249 -5.25 -21.00 -15.64
N GLU A 250 -5.27 -21.81 -16.70
CA GLU A 250 -4.61 -21.51 -17.99
C GLU A 250 -3.08 -21.38 -17.92
N LEU A 251 -2.45 -22.10 -16.99
CA LEU A 251 -1.00 -22.11 -16.82
C LEU A 251 -0.31 -23.34 -17.42
N PRO A 252 0.96 -23.23 -17.85
CA PRO A 252 1.75 -24.38 -18.28
C PRO A 252 1.89 -25.46 -17.20
N THR A 253 2.03 -26.73 -17.61
CA THR A 253 2.12 -27.88 -16.68
C THR A 253 3.30 -27.79 -15.70
N ASN A 254 4.39 -27.14 -16.10
CA ASN A 254 5.60 -26.96 -15.28
C ASN A 254 5.64 -25.61 -14.54
N TRP A 255 4.52 -24.89 -14.52
CA TRP A 255 4.41 -23.61 -13.85
C TRP A 255 4.65 -23.75 -12.34
N ALA A 256 5.28 -22.74 -11.75
CA ALA A 256 5.36 -22.58 -10.31
C ALA A 256 5.39 -21.09 -9.94
N PRO A 257 4.97 -20.73 -8.71
CA PRO A 257 5.06 -19.36 -8.22
C PRO A 257 6.49 -18.82 -8.30
N TYR A 258 6.59 -17.51 -8.51
CA TYR A 258 7.84 -16.74 -8.65
C TYR A 258 8.74 -17.23 -9.80
N ARG A 259 8.15 -17.47 -10.99
CA ARG A 259 8.85 -17.82 -12.24
C ARG A 259 8.54 -16.89 -13.41
N ASP A 260 7.30 -16.44 -13.53
CA ASP A 260 6.85 -15.59 -14.65
C ASP A 260 6.82 -14.13 -14.23
N GLY A 261 8.02 -13.55 -14.13
CA GLY A 261 8.20 -12.20 -13.66
C GLY A 261 9.68 -11.85 -13.52
N HIS A 262 9.93 -10.83 -12.72
CA HIS A 262 11.28 -10.36 -12.45
C HIS A 262 11.41 -9.74 -11.07
N TRP A 263 12.65 -9.68 -10.58
CA TRP A 263 12.99 -8.99 -9.34
C TRP A 263 13.29 -7.52 -9.61
N ASN A 264 12.78 -6.64 -8.78
CA ASN A 264 13.09 -5.22 -8.81
C ASN A 264 13.43 -4.72 -7.40
N TRP A 265 14.41 -3.82 -7.28
CA TRP A 265 14.71 -3.20 -6.00
C TRP A 265 13.80 -2.00 -5.77
N ILE A 266 12.97 -2.07 -4.74
CA ILE A 266 11.95 -1.05 -4.42
C ILE A 266 12.14 -0.60 -2.98
N THR A 267 12.55 0.64 -2.77
CA THR A 267 12.58 1.25 -1.43
C THR A 267 11.16 1.46 -0.91
N PRO A 268 10.87 1.17 0.37
CA PRO A 268 11.80 0.75 1.43
C PRO A 268 12.01 -0.78 1.57
N TRP A 269 11.31 -1.60 0.80
CA TRP A 269 11.25 -3.04 1.01
C TRP A 269 12.43 -3.85 0.45
N GLY A 270 13.17 -3.30 -0.51
CA GLY A 270 14.31 -3.97 -1.17
C GLY A 270 13.86 -4.86 -2.33
N TRP A 271 14.45 -6.05 -2.45
CA TRP A 271 14.13 -7.01 -3.52
C TRP A 271 12.66 -7.42 -3.49
N THR A 272 11.92 -6.99 -4.50
CA THR A 272 10.47 -7.14 -4.65
C THR A 272 10.17 -7.88 -5.93
N TRP A 273 9.28 -8.86 -5.85
CA TRP A 273 8.82 -9.59 -7.02
C TRP A 273 7.81 -8.76 -7.82
N ILE A 274 7.92 -8.77 -9.15
CA ILE A 274 6.90 -8.22 -10.05
C ILE A 274 6.46 -9.36 -10.96
N GLU A 275 5.23 -9.83 -10.74
CA GLU A 275 4.62 -10.90 -11.52
C GLU A 275 4.06 -10.37 -12.84
N ASP A 276 4.29 -11.10 -13.94
CA ASP A 276 3.85 -10.70 -15.28
C ASP A 276 2.35 -10.97 -15.50
N HIS A 277 1.77 -11.91 -14.76
CA HIS A 277 0.34 -12.20 -14.81
C HIS A 277 -0.49 -11.09 -14.14
N PRO A 278 -1.55 -10.55 -14.76
CA PRO A 278 -2.34 -9.45 -14.19
C PRO A 278 -2.96 -9.73 -12.80
N TRP A 279 -3.28 -11.00 -12.51
CA TRP A 279 -3.81 -11.47 -11.22
C TRP A 279 -2.72 -11.67 -10.15
N GLY A 280 -1.46 -11.55 -10.54
CA GLY A 280 -0.28 -11.97 -9.79
C GLY A 280 0.10 -11.10 -8.60
N PHE A 281 -0.58 -9.99 -8.33
CA PHE A 281 -0.18 -9.13 -7.22
C PHE A 281 -0.54 -9.76 -5.87
N ALA A 282 -1.82 -10.05 -5.60
CA ALA A 282 -2.21 -10.53 -4.28
C ALA A 282 -1.53 -11.86 -3.90
N PRO A 283 -1.48 -12.89 -4.77
CA PRO A 283 -0.92 -14.19 -4.39
C PRO A 283 0.59 -14.21 -4.13
N PHE A 284 1.31 -13.16 -4.53
CA PHE A 284 2.78 -13.09 -4.44
C PHE A 284 3.26 -12.12 -3.35
N HIS A 285 2.34 -11.34 -2.79
CA HIS A 285 2.62 -10.35 -1.75
C HIS A 285 1.85 -10.60 -0.44
N TYR A 286 0.88 -11.54 -0.47
CA TYR A 286 0.10 -11.98 0.68
C TYR A 286 -0.09 -13.50 0.66
N GLY A 287 -0.48 -14.08 1.79
CA GLY A 287 -0.77 -15.52 1.89
C GLY A 287 0.48 -16.41 1.73
N ARG A 288 0.27 -17.63 1.27
CA ARG A 288 1.29 -18.67 1.02
C ARG A 288 0.92 -19.55 -0.17
N TRP A 289 1.86 -20.34 -0.68
CA TRP A 289 1.60 -21.29 -1.77
C TRP A 289 1.78 -22.73 -1.29
N THR A 290 0.93 -23.63 -1.76
CA THR A 290 1.03 -25.07 -1.49
C THR A 290 0.82 -25.87 -2.77
N PHE A 291 1.42 -27.05 -2.85
CA PHE A 291 1.31 -27.94 -4.00
C PHE A 291 0.34 -29.08 -3.67
N LEU A 292 -0.90 -28.97 -4.14
CA LEU A 292 -2.01 -29.86 -3.82
C LEU A 292 -2.53 -30.57 -5.07
N GLY A 293 -2.66 -31.90 -5.01
CA GLY A 293 -3.25 -32.68 -6.10
C GLY A 293 -2.52 -32.53 -7.44
N GLY A 294 -1.21 -32.25 -7.42
CA GLY A 294 -0.40 -32.07 -8.63
C GLY A 294 -0.44 -30.67 -9.24
N ARG A 295 -1.04 -29.68 -8.57
CA ARG A 295 -1.06 -28.27 -9.02
C ARG A 295 -0.83 -27.31 -7.85
N TRP A 296 -0.42 -26.09 -8.17
CA TRP A 296 -0.22 -25.04 -7.18
C TRP A 296 -1.54 -24.39 -6.75
N ALA A 297 -1.71 -24.20 -5.45
CA ALA A 297 -2.81 -23.49 -4.85
C ALA A 297 -2.27 -22.33 -3.99
N TRP A 298 -2.87 -21.15 -4.14
CA TRP A 298 -2.64 -20.04 -3.23
C TRP A 298 -3.56 -20.16 -2.02
N VAL A 299 -2.99 -19.99 -0.83
CA VAL A 299 -3.68 -19.99 0.45
C VAL A 299 -3.59 -18.58 1.03
N PRO A 300 -4.68 -17.80 1.08
CA PRO A 300 -4.64 -16.46 1.67
C PRO A 300 -4.34 -16.48 3.18
N GLY A 301 -4.61 -17.59 3.84
CA GLY A 301 -4.57 -17.74 5.29
C GLY A 301 -5.93 -17.44 5.91
N SER A 302 -5.99 -17.35 7.25
CA SER A 302 -7.19 -16.88 7.92
C SER A 302 -7.44 -15.38 7.64
N PHE A 303 -8.69 -14.96 7.73
CA PHE A 303 -9.09 -13.60 7.36
C PHE A 303 -8.36 -12.54 8.21
N VAL A 304 -7.65 -11.64 7.53
CA VAL A 304 -7.02 -10.45 8.12
C VAL A 304 -7.64 -9.21 7.48
N ALA A 305 -8.26 -8.36 8.30
CA ALA A 305 -8.98 -7.18 7.80
C ALA A 305 -8.09 -6.20 7.03
N ARG A 306 -6.83 -6.02 7.46
CA ARG A 306 -5.84 -5.15 6.80
C ARG A 306 -4.51 -5.92 6.67
N PRO A 307 -4.35 -6.76 5.63
CA PRO A 307 -3.15 -7.54 5.46
C PRO A 307 -1.96 -6.62 5.13
N VAL A 308 -0.79 -6.93 5.71
CA VAL A 308 0.44 -6.15 5.51
C VAL A 308 1.17 -6.64 4.26
N PHE A 309 1.58 -5.72 3.41
CA PHE A 309 2.35 -6.02 2.20
C PHE A 309 3.75 -6.57 2.52
N ALA A 310 4.10 -7.65 1.82
CA ALA A 310 5.46 -8.18 1.73
C ALA A 310 5.99 -8.05 0.29
N PRO A 311 7.27 -7.66 0.09
CA PRO A 311 7.85 -7.54 -1.26
C PRO A 311 7.92 -8.87 -2.03
N ALA A 312 8.02 -9.98 -1.32
CA ALA A 312 7.83 -11.33 -1.83
C ALA A 312 7.76 -12.28 -0.63
N VAL A 313 6.86 -13.27 -0.69
CA VAL A 313 6.69 -14.26 0.38
C VAL A 313 7.48 -15.52 0.04
N VAL A 314 8.80 -15.39 0.02
CA VAL A 314 9.77 -16.43 -0.36
C VAL A 314 10.87 -16.57 0.68
N ALA A 315 11.54 -17.73 0.68
CA ALA A 315 12.85 -17.89 1.27
C ALA A 315 13.92 -17.92 0.18
N PHE A 316 15.06 -17.28 0.43
CA PHE A 316 16.19 -17.27 -0.50
C PHE A 316 17.22 -18.34 -0.13
N LEU A 317 17.88 -18.87 -1.15
CA LEU A 317 18.96 -19.84 -1.05
C LEU A 317 20.32 -19.17 -1.30
N GLY A 318 21.33 -19.60 -0.54
CA GLY A 318 22.74 -19.23 -0.74
C GLY A 318 23.37 -18.59 0.49
N THR A 319 24.52 -17.95 0.27
CA THR A 319 25.27 -17.21 1.31
C THR A 319 25.05 -15.71 1.16
N PRO A 320 24.86 -14.93 2.25
CA PRO A 320 24.63 -13.49 2.16
C PRO A 320 25.70 -12.77 1.31
N GLY A 321 25.28 -11.91 0.38
CA GLY A 321 26.17 -11.15 -0.51
C GLY A 321 26.85 -11.94 -1.64
N VAL A 322 26.83 -13.28 -1.57
CA VAL A 322 27.49 -14.18 -2.52
C VAL A 322 26.48 -14.88 -3.43
N GLY A 323 25.46 -15.53 -2.86
CA GLY A 323 24.49 -16.37 -3.58
C GLY A 323 24.82 -17.87 -3.55
N LEU A 324 24.40 -18.59 -4.59
CA LEU A 324 24.64 -20.01 -4.81
C LEU A 324 25.79 -20.24 -5.81
N SER A 325 26.60 -21.26 -5.54
CA SER A 325 27.55 -21.79 -6.51
C SER A 325 26.89 -22.86 -7.37
N VAL A 326 26.97 -22.70 -8.69
CA VAL A 326 26.46 -23.66 -9.68
C VAL A 326 27.63 -24.46 -10.22
N ALA A 327 27.53 -25.80 -10.21
CA ALA A 327 28.56 -26.65 -10.81
C ALA A 327 28.68 -26.32 -12.30
N ASP A 328 29.91 -26.30 -12.81
CA ASP A 328 30.23 -26.00 -14.22
C ASP A 328 29.92 -24.55 -14.68
N SER A 329 29.65 -23.64 -13.75
CA SER A 329 29.51 -22.20 -14.02
C SER A 329 30.33 -21.37 -13.04
N ASN A 330 31.11 -20.41 -13.57
CA ASN A 330 31.82 -19.41 -12.77
C ASN A 330 30.93 -18.22 -12.39
N VAL A 331 29.64 -18.24 -12.74
CA VAL A 331 28.70 -17.16 -12.45
C VAL A 331 27.90 -17.51 -11.19
N PRO A 332 27.97 -16.69 -10.12
CA PRO A 332 27.12 -16.86 -8.95
C PRO A 332 25.65 -16.83 -9.35
N ALA A 333 24.82 -17.63 -8.68
CA ALA A 333 23.39 -17.67 -8.88
C ALA A 333 22.64 -17.16 -7.65
N VAL A 334 21.36 -16.84 -7.82
CA VAL A 334 20.44 -16.53 -6.72
C VAL A 334 19.27 -17.50 -6.84
N GLY A 335 18.93 -18.16 -5.74
CA GLY A 335 17.82 -19.10 -5.68
C GLY A 335 16.76 -18.65 -4.68
N TRP A 336 15.50 -18.99 -4.92
CA TRP A 336 14.39 -18.76 -4.00
C TRP A 336 13.28 -19.78 -4.20
N PHE A 337 12.44 -19.98 -3.18
CA PHE A 337 11.23 -20.80 -3.26
C PHE A 337 10.08 -20.14 -2.48
N PRO A 338 8.82 -20.35 -2.90
CA PRO A 338 7.66 -19.79 -2.21
C PRO A 338 7.48 -20.44 -0.83
N LEU A 339 7.14 -19.64 0.18
CA LEU A 339 6.81 -20.18 1.50
C LEU A 339 5.43 -20.88 1.50
N ALA A 340 5.33 -21.97 2.24
CA ALA A 340 4.11 -22.74 2.47
C ALA A 340 3.31 -22.24 3.68
N PRO A 341 2.00 -22.56 3.79
CA PRO A 341 1.21 -22.28 4.99
C PRO A 341 1.92 -22.81 6.26
N GLY A 342 2.00 -21.97 7.29
CA GLY A 342 2.72 -22.29 8.53
C GLY A 342 4.19 -21.82 8.56
N GLU A 343 4.83 -21.62 7.41
CA GLU A 343 6.23 -21.17 7.32
C GLU A 343 6.34 -19.65 7.52
N THR A 344 7.29 -19.24 8.37
CA THR A 344 7.42 -17.84 8.80
C THR A 344 8.18 -17.01 7.76
N TYR A 345 7.56 -15.92 7.32
CA TYR A 345 8.23 -14.91 6.51
C TYR A 345 8.99 -13.93 7.40
N TRP A 346 10.31 -13.81 7.19
CA TRP A 346 11.15 -12.88 7.92
C TRP A 346 11.72 -11.78 6.99
N PRO A 347 11.31 -10.50 7.14
CA PRO A 347 11.76 -9.44 6.25
C PRO A 347 13.20 -8.99 6.55
N ALA A 348 13.90 -8.50 5.53
CA ALA A 348 15.22 -7.88 5.69
C ALA A 348 15.18 -6.36 5.99
N TYR A 349 14.02 -5.72 5.77
CA TYR A 349 13.87 -4.26 5.80
C TYR A 349 13.35 -3.70 7.14
N THR A 350 13.04 -4.56 8.11
CA THR A 350 12.60 -4.12 9.43
C THR A 350 12.91 -5.19 10.49
N SER A 351 13.21 -4.72 11.70
CA SER A 351 13.37 -5.53 12.91
C SER A 351 12.20 -5.35 13.90
N ASP A 352 11.20 -4.54 13.52
CA ASP A 352 10.00 -4.31 14.33
C ASP A 352 9.18 -5.60 14.43
N LEU A 353 9.20 -6.24 15.60
CA LEU A 353 8.54 -7.52 15.81
C LEU A 353 7.02 -7.45 15.65
N ASP A 354 6.38 -6.32 15.96
CA ASP A 354 4.94 -6.18 15.78
C ASP A 354 4.59 -6.11 14.29
N TYR A 355 5.43 -5.45 13.49
CA TYR A 355 5.32 -5.48 12.03
C TYR A 355 5.56 -6.88 11.46
N VAL A 356 6.61 -7.57 11.92
CA VAL A 356 6.94 -8.95 11.48
C VAL A 356 5.81 -9.92 11.83
N ARG A 357 5.18 -9.79 13.01
CA ARG A 357 4.01 -10.58 13.38
C ARG A 357 2.81 -10.29 12.49
N LYS A 358 2.56 -9.02 12.14
CA LYS A 358 1.47 -8.65 11.23
C LYS A 358 1.65 -9.21 9.81
N LEU A 359 2.89 -9.28 9.31
CA LEU A 359 3.21 -9.94 8.02
C LEU A 359 2.84 -11.42 7.99
N ASN A 360 2.90 -12.08 9.15
CA ASN A 360 2.65 -13.52 9.30
C ASN A 360 1.25 -13.84 9.83
N LEU A 361 0.48 -12.82 10.18
CA LEU A 361 -0.87 -12.96 10.71
C LEU A 361 -1.75 -13.72 9.72
N GLY A 362 -2.46 -14.71 10.24
CA GLY A 362 -3.33 -15.61 9.48
C GLY A 362 -2.63 -16.72 8.69
N ASN A 363 -1.30 -16.68 8.59
CA ASN A 363 -0.51 -17.71 7.89
C ASN A 363 0.33 -18.57 8.83
N VAL A 364 0.77 -18.01 9.96
CA VAL A 364 1.49 -18.72 11.02
C VAL A 364 0.58 -18.90 12.23
N ARG A 365 0.53 -20.11 12.78
CA ARG A 365 -0.39 -20.48 13.86
C ARG A 365 -0.03 -19.85 15.20
N ASP A 366 1.25 -19.83 15.56
CA ASP A 366 1.74 -19.32 16.83
C ASP A 366 2.73 -18.17 16.60
N LEU A 367 2.23 -16.93 16.70
CA LEU A 367 3.03 -15.72 16.52
C LEU A 367 4.01 -15.44 17.66
N GLU A 368 3.90 -16.13 18.81
CA GLU A 368 4.85 -16.00 19.93
C GLU A 368 6.20 -16.67 19.62
N THR A 369 6.24 -17.52 18.59
CA THR A 369 7.49 -18.05 18.02
C THR A 369 8.30 -16.97 17.29
N ILE A 370 7.64 -15.90 16.82
CA ILE A 370 8.27 -14.75 16.18
C ILE A 370 8.78 -13.81 17.27
N ARG A 371 10.03 -14.02 17.67
CA ARG A 371 10.74 -13.26 18.70
C ARG A 371 12.22 -13.12 18.33
N LEU A 372 12.88 -12.09 18.85
CA LEU A 372 14.33 -11.98 18.74
C LEU A 372 15.01 -12.78 19.85
N GLN A 373 16.14 -13.37 19.53
CA GLN A 373 17.09 -13.93 20.49
C GLN A 373 17.77 -12.80 21.29
N PRO A 374 18.43 -13.09 22.43
CA PRO A 374 19.12 -12.07 23.23
C PRO A 374 20.21 -11.28 22.48
N ASP A 375 20.75 -11.84 21.40
CA ASP A 375 21.71 -11.19 20.51
C ASP A 375 21.06 -10.29 19.45
N GLY A 376 19.73 -10.13 19.50
CA GLY A 376 18.95 -9.32 18.57
C GLY A 376 18.69 -9.99 17.22
N LYS A 377 19.04 -11.28 17.04
CA LYS A 377 18.82 -12.01 15.80
C LYS A 377 17.52 -12.81 15.83
N PRO A 378 16.95 -13.16 14.67
CA PRO A 378 15.79 -14.04 14.63
C PRO A 378 16.19 -15.47 15.08
N PRO A 379 15.23 -16.32 15.50
CA PRO A 379 15.51 -17.69 15.92
C PRO A 379 16.01 -18.52 14.73
N LEU A 380 17.07 -19.32 14.93
CA LEU A 380 17.61 -20.17 13.85
C LEU A 380 16.59 -21.23 13.42
N GLU A 381 15.70 -21.63 14.32
CA GLU A 381 14.64 -22.61 14.07
C GLU A 381 13.70 -22.19 12.94
N VAL A 382 13.55 -20.88 12.70
CA VAL A 382 12.75 -20.34 11.58
C VAL A 382 13.40 -20.60 10.21
N PHE A 383 14.70 -20.87 10.17
CA PHE A 383 15.47 -21.04 8.92
C PHE A 383 16.08 -22.45 8.76
N ASP A 384 16.11 -23.23 9.84
CA ASP A 384 16.51 -24.64 9.85
C ASP A 384 15.29 -25.58 9.76
N GLU A 385 14.08 -25.05 9.56
CA GLU A 385 12.87 -25.84 9.39
C GLU A 385 12.83 -26.62 8.06
N HIS A 386 12.00 -27.66 8.02
CA HIS A 386 11.72 -28.38 6.79
C HIS A 386 10.73 -27.58 5.93
N PHE A 387 11.26 -26.92 4.91
CA PHE A 387 10.47 -26.13 3.96
C PHE A 387 9.79 -27.00 2.90
N ALA A 388 8.47 -27.01 2.85
CA ALA A 388 7.68 -27.91 2.00
C ALA A 388 7.90 -27.68 0.50
N ASN A 389 8.15 -26.42 0.12
CA ASN A 389 8.27 -26.01 -1.28
C ASN A 389 9.71 -25.91 -1.77
N ARG A 390 10.69 -26.24 -0.92
CA ARG A 390 12.12 -26.04 -1.19
C ARG A 390 12.61 -26.66 -2.50
N ARG A 391 12.17 -27.88 -2.78
CA ARG A 391 12.51 -28.61 -4.02
C ARG A 391 12.03 -27.92 -5.31
N PHE A 392 11.13 -26.94 -5.22
CA PHE A 392 10.61 -26.20 -6.37
C PHE A 392 11.37 -24.90 -6.65
N ALA A 393 12.50 -24.68 -5.96
CA ALA A 393 13.25 -23.43 -6.05
C ALA A 393 13.55 -23.01 -7.50
N SER A 394 13.32 -21.73 -7.76
CA SER A 394 13.77 -21.03 -8.96
C SER A 394 15.20 -20.55 -8.73
N VAL A 395 16.08 -20.78 -9.71
CA VAL A 395 17.49 -20.36 -9.63
C VAL A 395 17.85 -19.64 -10.92
N VAL A 396 18.45 -18.45 -10.81
CA VAL A 396 18.89 -17.67 -11.97
C VAL A 396 20.32 -17.17 -11.78
N PRO A 397 21.07 -16.88 -12.86
CA PRO A 397 22.35 -16.18 -12.75
C PRO A 397 22.18 -14.83 -12.02
N ARG A 398 23.09 -14.49 -11.12
CA ARG A 398 23.08 -13.21 -10.37
C ARG A 398 22.94 -11.98 -11.27
N PRO A 399 23.58 -11.88 -12.45
CA PRO A 399 23.37 -10.75 -13.36
C PRO A 399 21.91 -10.56 -13.80
N VAL A 400 21.16 -11.65 -13.99
CA VAL A 400 19.72 -11.60 -14.34
C VAL A 400 18.92 -11.07 -13.15
N PHE A 401 19.18 -11.57 -11.96
CA PHE A 401 18.54 -11.12 -10.73
C PHE A 401 18.76 -9.61 -10.48
N VAL A 402 20.02 -9.15 -10.52
CA VAL A 402 20.35 -7.75 -10.17
C VAL A 402 19.90 -6.72 -11.21
N SER A 403 19.72 -7.14 -12.46
CA SER A 403 19.26 -6.27 -13.55
C SER A 403 17.72 -6.26 -13.70
N GLY A 404 17.02 -7.15 -12.99
CA GLY A 404 15.59 -7.36 -13.16
C GLY A 404 15.25 -7.93 -14.54
N GLY A 405 16.04 -8.90 -14.99
CA GLY A 405 15.74 -9.67 -16.20
C GLY A 405 14.62 -10.69 -15.97
N ALA A 406 13.99 -11.13 -17.05
CA ALA A 406 12.93 -12.14 -17.02
C ALA A 406 13.46 -13.46 -16.45
N VAL A 407 12.76 -13.99 -15.44
CA VAL A 407 13.16 -15.20 -14.72
C VAL A 407 12.92 -16.45 -15.55
N ALA A 408 11.72 -16.62 -16.13
CA ALA A 408 11.32 -17.83 -16.84
C ALA A 408 12.33 -18.26 -17.92
N SER A 409 12.85 -17.31 -18.70
CA SER A 409 13.83 -17.57 -19.77
C SER A 409 15.26 -17.82 -19.28
N SER A 410 15.51 -17.63 -17.98
CA SER A 410 16.85 -17.61 -17.38
C SER A 410 17.03 -18.64 -16.27
N LEU A 411 16.07 -19.55 -16.09
CA LEU A 411 16.08 -20.57 -15.05
C LEU A 411 17.23 -21.57 -15.28
N LEU A 412 17.96 -21.83 -14.20
CA LEU A 412 18.97 -22.89 -14.11
C LEU A 412 18.35 -24.10 -13.43
N SER A 413 18.59 -25.28 -13.98
CA SER A 413 18.20 -26.54 -13.35
C SER A 413 19.33 -27.01 -12.44
N LEU A 414 19.02 -27.18 -11.14
CA LEU A 414 19.92 -27.80 -10.18
C LEU A 414 19.36 -29.15 -9.71
N PRO A 415 20.22 -30.14 -9.39
CA PRO A 415 19.77 -31.37 -8.76
C PRO A 415 19.03 -31.09 -7.44
N GLU A 416 17.96 -31.82 -7.15
CA GLU A 416 17.14 -31.65 -5.94
C GLU A 416 18.00 -31.70 -4.66
N GLN A 417 18.93 -32.64 -4.57
CA GLN A 417 19.84 -32.77 -3.43
C GLN A 417 20.71 -31.51 -3.21
N ARG A 418 21.00 -30.72 -4.26
CA ARG A 418 21.72 -29.44 -4.12
C ARG A 418 20.82 -28.35 -3.55
N LEU A 419 19.54 -28.34 -3.93
CA LEU A 419 18.55 -27.41 -3.39
C LEU A 419 18.28 -27.69 -1.92
N GLU A 420 18.13 -28.97 -1.56
CA GLU A 420 17.94 -29.41 -0.16
C GLU A 420 19.11 -29.03 0.75
N ASN A 421 20.35 -29.16 0.27
CA ASN A 421 21.55 -28.89 1.07
C ASN A 421 22.02 -27.41 1.05
N ALA A 422 21.42 -26.55 0.23
CA ALA A 422 21.81 -25.15 0.16
C ALA A 422 21.54 -24.42 1.51
N PRO A 423 22.32 -23.42 1.93
CA PRO A 423 21.91 -22.60 3.07
C PRO A 423 20.67 -21.77 2.74
N VAL A 424 19.76 -21.59 3.70
CA VAL A 424 18.63 -20.65 3.59
C VAL A 424 19.06 -19.32 4.21
N LEU A 425 18.75 -18.22 3.51
CA LEU A 425 19.08 -16.88 3.96
C LEU A 425 18.03 -16.36 4.96
N MET A 426 18.52 -15.64 5.98
CA MET A 426 17.69 -14.77 6.79
C MET A 426 17.34 -13.52 5.97
N GLY A 427 16.09 -13.45 5.50
CA GLY A 427 15.59 -12.36 4.67
C GLY A 427 16.10 -12.39 3.23
N SER A 428 16.23 -11.22 2.60
CA SER A 428 16.64 -11.09 1.20
C SER A 428 18.16 -11.09 1.01
N PRO A 429 18.67 -11.46 -0.18
CA PRO A 429 20.09 -11.38 -0.51
C PRO A 429 20.61 -9.95 -0.34
N GLN A 430 21.74 -9.80 0.34
CA GLN A 430 22.45 -8.52 0.51
C GLN A 430 23.28 -8.20 -0.73
N ILE A 431 22.62 -8.13 -1.87
CA ILE A 431 23.20 -7.86 -3.19
C ILE A 431 22.58 -6.56 -3.70
N ALA A 432 23.42 -5.57 -4.00
CA ALA A 432 22.97 -4.30 -4.55
C ALA A 432 22.39 -4.47 -5.96
N PRO A 433 21.31 -3.74 -6.32
CA PRO A 433 20.79 -3.71 -7.67
C PRO A 433 21.78 -3.08 -8.65
N ALA A 434 21.63 -3.38 -9.94
CA ALA A 434 22.30 -2.61 -10.97
C ALA A 434 21.82 -1.14 -10.90
N THR A 435 22.74 -0.18 -10.98
CA THR A 435 22.54 1.27 -10.76
C THR A 435 21.47 1.95 -11.63
N HIS A 436 20.85 1.25 -12.58
CA HIS A 436 19.95 1.84 -13.59
C HIS A 436 18.45 1.66 -13.34
N ARG A 437 18.00 1.03 -12.25
CA ARG A 437 16.56 0.75 -12.05
C ARG A 437 16.04 0.96 -10.63
N VAL A 438 16.78 1.67 -9.78
CA VAL A 438 16.35 2.00 -8.43
C VAL A 438 15.48 3.26 -8.49
N ILE A 439 14.15 3.08 -8.47
CA ILE A 439 13.28 4.18 -8.08
C ILE A 439 13.28 4.19 -6.55
N VAL A 440 14.10 5.06 -5.97
CA VAL A 440 14.07 5.31 -4.54
C VAL A 440 12.78 6.07 -4.25
N ALA A 441 11.83 5.46 -3.54
CA ALA A 441 10.78 6.23 -2.88
C ALA A 441 11.49 7.23 -1.97
N ALA A 442 11.52 8.50 -2.38
CA ALA A 442 12.18 9.53 -1.62
C ALA A 442 11.51 9.64 -0.25
N ASN A 443 12.29 9.80 0.82
CA ASN A 443 11.80 10.54 1.98
C ASN A 443 11.20 11.85 1.42
N PRO A 444 10.00 12.29 1.84
CA PRO A 444 9.29 13.38 1.20
C PRO A 444 10.22 14.60 1.07
N ALA A 445 10.83 14.77 -0.10
CA ALA A 445 11.68 15.89 -0.40
C ALA A 445 10.76 17.05 -0.75
N PRO A 446 11.00 18.25 -0.22
CA PRO A 446 10.06 19.35 -0.37
C PRO A 446 10.05 19.84 -1.82
N ARG A 447 9.05 19.43 -2.61
CA ARG A 447 8.50 20.34 -3.63
C ARG A 447 8.15 21.63 -2.89
N SER A 448 8.73 22.77 -3.31
CA SER A 448 8.61 24.13 -2.72
C SER A 448 8.06 24.15 -1.29
N ALA A 449 8.84 24.50 -0.26
CA ALA A 449 8.44 24.46 1.16
C ALA A 449 6.94 24.70 1.46
N ALA A 450 6.32 25.71 0.81
CA ALA A 450 4.88 25.97 0.82
C ALA A 450 3.96 24.77 0.49
N ARG A 451 4.26 23.95 -0.54
CA ARG A 451 3.47 22.76 -0.91
C ARG A 451 3.64 21.63 0.11
N ALA A 452 4.86 21.41 0.60
CA ALA A 452 5.10 20.39 1.64
C ALA A 452 4.42 20.75 2.97
N GLU A 453 4.49 22.02 3.37
CA GLU A 453 3.76 22.55 4.53
C GLU A 453 2.25 22.41 4.34
N TRP A 454 1.75 22.71 3.13
CA TRP A 454 0.33 22.60 2.81
C TRP A 454 -0.17 21.15 2.80
N THR A 455 0.54 20.22 2.19
CA THR A 455 0.14 18.81 2.21
C THR A 455 0.20 18.23 3.62
N SER A 456 1.18 18.64 4.42
CA SER A 456 1.22 18.33 5.86
C SER A 456 0.04 18.95 6.61
N HIS A 457 -0.37 20.16 6.23
CA HIS A 457 -1.56 20.83 6.75
C HIS A 457 -2.84 20.07 6.40
N ILE A 458 -3.03 19.64 5.15
CA ILE A 458 -4.19 18.84 4.73
C ILE A 458 -4.19 17.50 5.48
N ALA A 459 -3.06 16.80 5.55
CA ALA A 459 -2.95 15.57 6.34
C ALA A 459 -3.30 15.81 7.83
N ALA A 460 -2.87 16.95 8.39
CA ALA A 460 -3.21 17.34 9.75
C ALA A 460 -4.69 17.72 9.91
N LEU A 461 -5.31 18.38 8.93
CA LEU A 461 -6.74 18.68 8.92
C LEU A 461 -7.57 17.39 8.83
N VAL A 462 -7.18 16.47 7.96
CA VAL A 462 -7.75 15.12 7.87
C VAL A 462 -7.68 14.42 9.23
N ALA A 463 -6.52 14.47 9.89
CA ALA A 463 -6.30 13.88 11.21
C ALA A 463 -7.07 14.60 12.34
N ARG A 464 -7.16 15.94 12.32
CA ARG A 464 -7.92 16.73 13.31
C ARG A 464 -9.42 16.50 13.22
N ASN A 465 -9.96 16.45 12.01
CA ASN A 465 -11.36 16.09 11.81
C ASN A 465 -11.64 14.66 12.30
N ALA A 466 -10.64 13.76 12.29
CA ALA A 466 -10.75 12.45 12.90
C ALA A 466 -10.81 12.49 14.45
N SER A 467 -10.02 13.35 15.10
CA SER A 467 -10.03 13.46 16.57
C SER A 467 -11.33 14.08 17.11
N HIS A 468 -11.91 15.06 16.41
CA HIS A 468 -13.23 15.61 16.74
C HIS A 468 -14.35 14.59 16.56
N ALA A 469 -14.34 13.79 15.48
CA ALA A 469 -15.33 12.73 15.27
C ALA A 469 -15.25 11.64 16.36
N LYS A 470 -14.03 11.23 16.74
CA LYS A 470 -13.81 10.25 17.81
C LYS A 470 -14.19 10.80 19.19
N ALA A 471 -13.93 12.09 19.46
CA ALA A 471 -14.35 12.76 20.69
C ALA A 471 -15.88 12.86 20.78
N LEU A 472 -16.56 13.16 19.67
CA LEU A 472 -18.02 13.17 19.60
C LEU A 472 -18.62 11.77 19.76
N GLN A 473 -18.06 10.74 19.12
CA GLN A 473 -18.49 9.35 19.33
C GLN A 473 -18.27 8.89 20.79
N ALA A 474 -17.13 9.21 21.39
CA ALA A 474 -16.87 8.91 22.79
C ALA A 474 -17.80 9.69 23.73
N ALA A 475 -18.13 10.95 23.41
CA ALA A 475 -19.10 11.75 24.16
C ALA A 475 -20.53 11.17 24.03
N PHE A 476 -20.93 10.73 22.83
CA PHE A 476 -22.21 10.07 22.58
C PHE A 476 -22.31 8.70 23.26
N ALA A 477 -21.25 7.88 23.25
CA ALA A 477 -21.20 6.61 23.97
C ALA A 477 -21.31 6.82 25.49
N ARG A 478 -20.60 7.83 26.03
CA ARG A 478 -20.73 8.25 27.44
C ARG A 478 -22.12 8.79 27.77
N LEU A 479 -22.79 9.44 26.81
CA LEU A 479 -24.18 9.89 26.98
C LEU A 479 -25.14 8.69 26.99
N HIS A 480 -24.93 7.70 26.12
CA HIS A 480 -25.74 6.48 26.03
C HIS A 480 -25.63 5.63 27.31
N ASP A 481 -24.42 5.48 27.86
CA ASP A 481 -24.20 4.82 29.17
C ASP A 481 -24.84 5.60 30.33
N ARG A 482 -24.81 6.93 30.29
CA ARG A 482 -25.47 7.77 31.31
C ARG A 482 -27.01 7.69 31.24
N VAL A 483 -27.58 7.46 30.06
CA VAL A 483 -29.03 7.26 29.88
C VAL A 483 -29.43 5.85 30.33
N ALA A 484 -28.57 4.83 30.16
CA ALA A 484 -28.82 3.47 30.64
C ALA A 484 -28.75 3.32 32.18
N VAL A 485 -27.98 4.15 32.87
CA VAL A 485 -27.84 4.14 34.35
C VAL A 485 -28.96 4.91 35.06
N ALA A 486 -29.79 5.67 34.34
CA ALA A 486 -31.00 6.29 34.89
C ALA A 486 -32.19 5.31 34.90
N GLN A 487 -32.06 4.16 35.58
CA GLN A 487 -33.22 3.36 35.97
C GLN A 487 -34.07 4.17 36.95
N VAL A 488 -35.28 4.50 36.52
CA VAL A 488 -36.33 5.13 37.31
C VAL A 488 -36.61 4.28 38.56
N ARG A 489 -36.20 4.77 39.74
CA ARG A 489 -36.70 4.26 41.02
C ARG A 489 -38.15 4.73 41.18
N GLY A 490 -39.05 3.76 41.36
CA GLY A 490 -40.49 3.95 41.31
C GLY A 490 -41.03 4.99 42.28
N ALA A 491 -42.00 5.76 41.80
CA ALA A 491 -42.97 6.45 42.62
C ALA A 491 -44.36 6.19 42.02
N HIS A 492 -45.28 5.77 42.90
CA HIS A 492 -46.62 5.27 42.62
C HIS A 492 -47.44 6.16 41.67
N LEU A 493 -47.97 5.57 40.60
CA LEU A 493 -49.09 6.12 39.84
C LEU A 493 -50.28 5.15 39.93
N ARG A 494 -51.29 5.53 40.73
CA ARG A 494 -52.62 4.91 40.70
C ARG A 494 -53.36 5.43 39.46
N ALA A 495 -53.79 4.52 38.59
CA ALA A 495 -54.71 4.82 37.50
C ALA A 495 -56.16 4.76 38.02
N PRO A 496 -57.03 5.76 37.73
CA PRO A 496 -58.46 5.55 37.74
C PRO A 496 -58.91 4.98 36.40
N ALA A 497 -59.70 3.91 36.46
CA ALA A 497 -60.40 3.35 35.32
C ALA A 497 -61.61 4.23 34.98
N TYR A 498 -61.75 4.66 33.72
CA TYR A 498 -63.03 4.76 33.02
C TYR A 498 -62.81 4.71 31.50
N ALA A 499 -63.76 4.09 30.83
CA ALA A 499 -63.78 3.62 29.46
C ALA A 499 -63.69 4.72 28.37
N GLY A 500 -63.23 4.32 27.17
CA GLY A 500 -63.48 5.08 25.93
C GLY A 500 -62.46 4.83 24.82
N SER A 501 -62.88 4.10 23.79
CA SER A 501 -62.17 3.71 22.56
C SER A 501 -61.68 4.87 21.65
N ALA A 502 -60.43 4.81 21.15
CA ALA A 502 -60.01 5.15 19.76
C ALA A 502 -58.46 5.10 19.60
N PRO A 503 -57.90 4.73 18.44
CA PRO A 503 -56.44 4.66 18.23
C PRO A 503 -55.89 6.02 17.78
N GLY A 504 -55.04 6.64 18.59
CA GLY A 504 -54.35 7.89 18.26
C GLY A 504 -52.87 7.86 18.68
N ARG A 505 -51.97 8.23 17.77
CA ARG A 505 -50.54 8.44 18.06
C ARG A 505 -50.39 9.53 19.12
N HIS A 506 -49.78 9.19 20.26
CA HIS A 506 -49.35 10.19 21.24
C HIS A 506 -47.98 10.76 20.84
N THR A 507 -47.94 12.01 20.41
CA THR A 507 -46.70 12.78 20.27
C THR A 507 -46.27 13.28 21.63
N MET A 508 -45.11 12.83 22.12
CA MET A 508 -44.51 13.31 23.36
C MET A 508 -43.62 14.52 23.04
N VAL A 509 -44.04 15.73 23.45
CA VAL A 509 -43.23 16.95 23.30
C VAL A 509 -42.38 17.13 24.55
N LEU A 510 -41.07 16.94 24.43
CA LEU A 510 -40.09 17.25 25.47
C LEU A 510 -39.72 18.74 25.40
N ARG A 511 -40.19 19.55 26.36
CA ARG A 511 -39.64 20.89 26.59
C ARG A 511 -38.47 20.79 27.57
N VAL A 512 -37.27 21.11 27.09
CA VAL A 512 -36.07 21.24 27.94
C VAL A 512 -35.98 22.68 28.44
N ALA A 513 -36.15 22.88 29.75
CA ALA A 513 -35.96 24.18 30.39
C ALA A 513 -34.45 24.47 30.55
N HIS A 514 -33.97 25.56 29.96
CA HIS A 514 -32.62 26.09 30.21
C HIS A 514 -32.62 26.95 31.47
N SER A 515 -31.82 26.57 32.47
CA SER A 515 -31.53 27.41 33.64
C SER A 515 -30.32 28.29 33.35
N ALA A 516 -30.55 29.57 33.05
CA ALA A 516 -29.51 30.59 32.98
C ALA A 516 -29.01 30.94 34.41
N LYS A 517 -27.72 30.75 34.68
CA LYS A 517 -27.06 31.35 35.85
C LYS A 517 -26.36 32.65 35.42
N VAL A 518 -26.94 33.76 35.85
CA VAL A 518 -26.36 35.11 35.85
C VAL A 518 -25.28 35.16 36.95
N SER A 519 -24.03 35.50 36.60
CA SER A 519 -23.04 35.91 37.61
C SER A 519 -23.08 37.44 37.75
N ARG A 520 -23.45 37.92 38.94
CA ARG A 520 -23.15 39.28 39.41
C ARG A 520 -22.06 39.19 40.47
N ARG A 521 -20.85 39.66 40.13
CA ARG A 521 -20.11 40.74 40.77
C ARG A 521 -18.67 40.73 40.29
#